data_AF-A0A6C0F0Z2-F1
#
_entry.id   AF-A0A6C0F0Z2-F1
#
_cell.length_a   1.000
_cell.length_b   1.000
_cell.length_c   1.000
_cell.angle_alpha   90.00
_cell.angle_beta   90.00
_cell.angle_gamma   90.00
#
_symmetry.space_group_name_H-M   'P 1'
#
loop_
_entity.id
_entity.type
_entity.pdbx_description
1 polymer ?
#
loop_
_entity_poly.entity_id
_entity_poly.type
_entity_poly.pdbx_seq_one_letter_code
_entity_poly.pdbx_strand_id
1 'polypeptide(L)'
;MTQDDDVVIYGSGSGSDSDSDSGDIYDEDGEFMEADKANGAYYIGLCGYVPEQPEPLLLSSISANAFFNNTHGDILEYLRDYSTTRVDKPAIDIMKLCVDDRQTYNVVVKTHWLRLFQRKCKKVYAERQKFINSRKHPRALRYRSLNGKWKYD
;
A
#
# COMPACT_ATOMS: atom_id res chain seq x y z
N MET A 1 4.40 -46.65 -22.78
CA MET A 1 3.01 -47.03 -23.11
C MET A 1 2.18 -46.57 -21.92
N THR A 2 1.41 -45.52 -22.15
CA THR A 2 0.61 -44.77 -21.18
C THR A 2 -0.56 -45.58 -20.64
N GLN A 3 -0.92 -45.33 -19.38
CA GLN A 3 -2.29 -45.52 -18.87
C GLN A 3 -2.54 -44.44 -17.79
N ASP A 4 -3.33 -43.44 -18.23
CA ASP A 4 -4.18 -42.52 -17.46
C ASP A 4 -5.22 -43.31 -16.63
N ASP A 5 -5.99 -42.86 -15.64
CA ASP A 5 -6.39 -41.61 -14.96
C ASP A 5 -6.82 -42.08 -13.54
N ASP A 6 -6.78 -41.29 -12.45
CA ASP A 6 -7.91 -40.47 -12.02
C ASP A 6 -7.46 -39.56 -10.85
N VAL A 7 -7.42 -38.24 -11.07
CA VAL A 7 -7.33 -37.26 -9.97
C VAL A 7 -8.71 -36.63 -9.79
N VAL A 8 -9.39 -36.99 -8.70
CA VAL A 8 -10.70 -36.46 -8.33
C VAL A 8 -10.53 -35.04 -7.78
N ILE A 9 -10.94 -34.03 -8.55
CA ILE A 9 -10.99 -32.63 -8.09
C ILE A 9 -12.34 -32.37 -7.42
N TYR A 10 -12.35 -32.25 -6.09
CA TYR A 10 -13.44 -31.62 -5.35
C TYR A 10 -13.26 -30.11 -5.41
N GLY A 11 -14.08 -29.46 -6.22
CA GLY A 11 -14.16 -28.00 -6.31
C GLY A 11 -15.60 -27.55 -6.34
N SER A 12 -16.35 -27.79 -5.26
CA SER A 12 -17.64 -27.12 -5.06
C SER A 12 -17.40 -25.64 -4.75
N GLY A 13 -17.14 -24.85 -5.78
CA GLY A 13 -17.16 -23.40 -5.71
C GLY A 13 -18.60 -22.93 -5.54
N SER A 14 -19.01 -22.69 -4.29
CA SER A 14 -20.19 -21.88 -4.01
C SER A 14 -19.88 -20.45 -4.43
N GLY A 15 -20.28 -20.08 -5.65
CA GLY A 15 -20.32 -18.68 -6.07
C GLY A 15 -21.35 -17.94 -5.23
N SER A 16 -20.90 -17.32 -4.14
CA SER A 16 -21.65 -16.21 -3.56
C SER A 16 -21.38 -15.01 -4.46
N ASP A 17 -22.35 -14.66 -5.31
CA ASP A 17 -22.43 -13.34 -5.94
C ASP A 17 -22.65 -12.31 -4.82
N SER A 18 -21.58 -11.93 -4.16
CA SER A 18 -21.50 -10.63 -3.51
C SER A 18 -21.22 -9.64 -4.61
N ASP A 19 -22.10 -8.64 -4.79
CA ASP A 19 -21.79 -7.40 -5.50
C ASP A 19 -20.46 -6.88 -4.93
N SER A 20 -19.35 -7.20 -5.58
CA SER A 20 -18.02 -6.85 -5.12
C SER A 20 -17.70 -5.50 -5.72
N ASP A 21 -17.50 -4.50 -4.86
CA ASP A 21 -17.09 -3.14 -5.22
C ASP A 21 -15.77 -3.14 -6.05
N SER A 22 -15.06 -4.28 -6.14
CA SER A 22 -13.95 -4.49 -7.08
C SER A 22 -14.33 -4.25 -8.55
N GLY A 23 -15.58 -4.57 -8.94
CA GLY A 23 -16.08 -4.33 -10.30
C GLY A 23 -16.18 -2.84 -10.62
N ASP A 24 -16.68 -2.05 -9.67
CA ASP A 24 -16.80 -0.60 -9.79
C ASP A 24 -15.42 0.07 -9.90
N ILE A 25 -14.42 -0.43 -9.15
CA ILE A 25 -13.04 0.07 -9.27
C ILE A 25 -12.46 -0.25 -10.64
N TYR A 26 -12.74 -1.43 -11.21
CA TYR A 26 -12.24 -1.79 -12.53
C TYR A 26 -12.87 -0.93 -13.64
N ASP A 27 -14.13 -0.55 -13.53
CA ASP A 27 -14.77 0.36 -14.48
C ASP A 27 -14.08 1.74 -14.53
N GLU A 28 -13.51 2.19 -13.41
CA GLU A 28 -12.75 3.45 -13.33
C GLU A 28 -11.26 3.30 -13.69
N ASP A 29 -10.64 2.18 -13.33
CA ASP A 29 -9.17 1.99 -13.35
C ASP A 29 -8.69 0.97 -14.38
N GLY A 30 -9.59 0.30 -15.10
CA GLY A 30 -9.28 -0.81 -16.02
C GLY A 30 -8.28 -0.42 -17.10
N GLU A 31 -8.42 0.77 -17.71
CA GLU A 31 -7.45 1.29 -18.68
C GLU A 31 -6.06 1.44 -18.07
N PHE A 32 -5.97 1.93 -16.83
CA PHE A 32 -4.70 2.05 -16.12
C PHE A 32 -4.14 0.66 -15.80
N MET A 33 -4.97 -0.25 -15.32
CA MET A 33 -4.61 -1.63 -14.96
C MET A 33 -3.90 -2.32 -16.11
N GLU A 34 -4.51 -2.29 -17.30
CA GLU A 34 -4.07 -2.97 -18.51
C GLU A 34 -2.93 -2.26 -19.26
N ALA A 35 -2.75 -0.95 -19.02
CA ALA A 35 -1.69 -0.20 -19.66
C ALA A 35 -0.29 -0.74 -19.31
N ASP A 36 0.58 -0.77 -20.31
CA ASP A 36 1.99 -1.11 -20.16
C ASP A 36 2.65 -0.23 -19.10
N LYS A 37 3.45 -0.87 -18.23
CA LYS A 37 4.11 -0.17 -17.13
C LYS A 37 5.49 0.32 -17.55
N ALA A 38 5.75 1.60 -17.30
CA ALA A 38 7.00 2.25 -17.67
C ALA A 38 8.13 1.89 -16.68
N ASN A 39 9.26 1.42 -17.22
CA ASN A 39 10.44 1.14 -16.42
C ASN A 39 10.91 2.39 -15.64
N GLY A 40 11.22 2.22 -14.36
CA GLY A 40 11.67 3.29 -13.47
C GLY A 40 10.55 4.15 -12.88
N ALA A 41 9.30 3.97 -13.31
CA ALA A 41 8.15 4.67 -12.75
C ALA A 41 7.74 4.12 -11.37
N TYR A 42 6.91 4.88 -10.68
CA TYR A 42 6.39 4.54 -9.36
C TYR A 42 4.94 4.11 -9.45
N TYR A 43 4.60 3.04 -8.74
CA TYR A 43 3.27 2.46 -8.73
C TYR A 43 2.81 2.22 -7.30
N ILE A 44 1.50 2.35 -7.08
CA ILE A 44 0.82 1.93 -5.86
C ILE A 44 0.16 0.60 -6.18
N GLY A 45 0.35 -0.41 -5.33
CA GLY A 45 -0.27 -1.70 -5.60
C GLY A 45 0.27 -2.83 -4.74
N LEU A 46 0.19 -4.04 -5.31
CA LEU A 46 0.57 -5.27 -4.65
C LEU A 46 1.86 -5.84 -5.28
N CYS A 47 2.75 -6.33 -4.43
CA CYS A 47 3.89 -7.15 -4.86
C CYS A 47 3.86 -8.55 -4.26
N GLY A 48 4.48 -9.49 -4.98
CA GLY A 48 4.65 -10.88 -4.59
C GLY A 48 6.11 -11.29 -4.53
N TYR A 49 6.40 -12.30 -3.72
CA TYR A 49 7.72 -12.92 -3.67
C TYR A 49 7.61 -14.31 -4.30
N VAL A 50 8.41 -14.55 -5.34
CA VAL A 50 8.54 -15.86 -5.96
C VAL A 50 9.76 -16.54 -5.34
N PRO A 51 9.68 -17.77 -4.80
CA PRO A 51 10.81 -18.42 -4.13
C PRO A 51 12.10 -18.51 -4.95
N GLU A 52 11.96 -18.54 -6.28
CA GLU A 52 13.05 -18.69 -7.24
C GLU A 52 13.70 -17.36 -7.64
N GLN A 53 13.10 -16.22 -7.26
CA GLN A 53 13.59 -14.89 -7.59
C GLN A 53 13.84 -14.05 -6.32
N PRO A 54 15.01 -13.39 -6.21
CA PRO A 54 15.34 -12.59 -5.03
C PRO A 54 14.53 -11.28 -4.97
N GLU A 55 14.11 -10.77 -6.13
CA GLU A 55 13.39 -9.51 -6.26
C GLU A 55 11.88 -9.76 -6.24
N PRO A 56 11.10 -8.93 -5.53
CA PRO A 56 9.65 -9.02 -5.59
C PRO A 56 9.16 -8.56 -6.96
N LEU A 57 8.03 -9.14 -7.37
CA LEU A 57 7.36 -8.84 -8.63
C LEU A 57 6.18 -7.89 -8.41
N LEU A 58 5.94 -7.00 -9.38
CA LEU A 58 4.67 -6.29 -9.47
C LEU A 58 3.58 -7.30 -9.84
N LEU A 59 2.53 -7.41 -9.00
CA LEU A 59 1.40 -8.30 -9.28
C LEU A 59 0.19 -7.55 -9.82
N SER A 60 -0.08 -6.38 -9.24
CA SER A 60 -1.18 -5.52 -9.62
C SER A 60 -0.87 -4.09 -9.18
N SER A 61 -1.47 -3.12 -9.86
CA SER A 61 -1.27 -1.70 -9.59
C SER A 61 -2.57 -0.93 -9.77
N ILE A 62 -2.77 0.11 -8.98
CA ILE A 62 -3.94 0.99 -9.04
C ILE A 62 -3.50 2.43 -9.35
N SER A 63 -4.32 3.19 -10.07
CA SER A 63 -4.04 4.62 -10.27
C SER A 63 -4.16 5.41 -8.96
N ALA A 64 -3.54 6.58 -8.93
CA ALA A 64 -3.69 7.48 -7.79
C ALA A 64 -5.15 7.93 -7.60
N ASN A 65 -5.91 8.10 -8.69
CA ASN A 65 -7.30 8.54 -8.62
C ASN A 65 -8.17 7.49 -7.92
N ALA A 66 -8.16 6.25 -8.43
CA ALA A 66 -8.92 5.15 -7.84
C ALA A 66 -8.46 4.85 -6.39
N PHE A 67 -7.17 4.99 -6.09
CA PHE A 67 -6.65 4.82 -4.73
C PHE A 67 -7.22 5.83 -3.71
N PHE A 68 -7.46 7.08 -4.10
CA PHE A 68 -7.96 8.11 -3.18
C PHE A 68 -9.49 8.15 -3.09
N ASN A 69 -10.20 7.60 -4.07
CA ASN A 69 -11.66 7.63 -4.11
C ASN A 69 -12.31 6.39 -3.46
N ASN A 70 -11.56 5.30 -3.30
CA ASN A 70 -12.07 4.03 -2.78
C ASN A 70 -11.56 3.71 -1.37
N THR A 71 -12.23 2.80 -0.68
CA THR A 71 -11.79 2.41 0.66
C THR A 71 -10.59 1.45 0.59
N HIS A 72 -9.82 1.39 1.67
CA HIS A 72 -8.67 0.49 1.74
C HIS A 72 -9.07 -0.99 1.62
N GLY A 73 -10.29 -1.37 2.01
CA GLY A 73 -10.78 -2.74 1.88
C GLY A 73 -10.98 -3.11 0.42
N ASP A 74 -11.77 -2.29 -0.28
CA ASP A 74 -12.14 -2.49 -1.68
C ASP A 74 -10.89 -2.46 -2.58
N ILE A 75 -9.95 -1.54 -2.31
CA ILE A 75 -8.68 -1.49 -3.04
C ILE A 75 -7.87 -2.78 -2.84
N LEU A 76 -7.85 -3.34 -1.62
CA LEU A 76 -7.14 -4.59 -1.37
C LEU A 76 -7.80 -5.78 -2.06
N GLU A 77 -9.14 -5.80 -2.12
CA GLU A 77 -9.92 -6.82 -2.83
C GLU A 77 -9.65 -6.73 -4.34
N TYR A 78 -9.82 -5.55 -4.93
CA TYR A 78 -9.48 -5.25 -6.32
C TYR A 78 -8.06 -5.68 -6.69
N LEU A 79 -7.05 -5.23 -5.94
CA LEU A 79 -5.66 -5.58 -6.22
C LEU A 79 -5.40 -7.08 -6.09
N ARG A 80 -6.13 -7.79 -5.24
CA ARG A 80 -6.01 -9.24 -5.04
C ARG A 80 -6.71 -10.02 -6.15
N ASP A 81 -7.89 -9.58 -6.57
CA ASP A 81 -8.70 -10.23 -7.59
C ASP A 81 -8.03 -10.15 -8.97
N TYR A 82 -7.42 -9.00 -9.28
CA TYR A 82 -6.65 -8.78 -10.50
C TYR A 82 -5.15 -9.08 -10.36
N SER A 83 -4.74 -9.74 -9.28
CA SER A 83 -3.34 -10.15 -9.06
C SER A 83 -2.97 -11.34 -9.94
N THR A 84 -1.76 -11.32 -10.52
CA THR A 84 -1.23 -12.46 -11.29
C THR A 84 -1.04 -13.72 -10.44
N THR A 85 -0.85 -13.59 -9.12
CA THR A 85 -0.66 -14.73 -8.22
C THR A 85 -1.42 -14.55 -6.90
N ARG A 86 -1.70 -15.66 -6.22
CA ARG A 86 -2.37 -15.63 -4.92
C ARG A 86 -1.43 -15.09 -3.84
N VAL A 87 -1.88 -14.07 -3.12
CA VAL A 87 -1.14 -13.48 -1.98
C VAL A 87 -1.90 -13.75 -0.69
N ASP A 88 -1.25 -14.43 0.26
CA ASP A 88 -1.88 -14.80 1.55
C ASP A 88 -2.13 -13.58 2.47
N LYS A 89 -1.25 -12.57 2.39
CA LYS A 89 -1.30 -11.36 3.20
C LYS A 89 -1.08 -10.14 2.31
N PRO A 90 -2.11 -9.71 1.55
CA PRO A 90 -1.96 -8.59 0.66
C PRO A 90 -1.72 -7.31 1.44
N ALA A 91 -0.75 -6.52 0.99
CA ALA A 91 -0.40 -5.24 1.57
C ALA A 91 -0.14 -4.25 0.44
N ILE A 92 -0.74 -3.06 0.54
CA ILE A 92 -0.53 -2.00 -0.45
C ILE A 92 0.81 -1.34 -0.17
N ASP A 93 1.63 -1.27 -1.21
CA ASP A 93 2.94 -0.65 -1.19
C ASP A 93 3.15 0.34 -2.33
N ILE A 94 4.00 1.34 -2.07
CA ILE A 94 4.57 2.23 -3.07
C ILE A 94 5.87 1.61 -3.55
N MET A 95 5.93 1.34 -4.85
CA MET A 95 6.96 0.54 -5.47
C MET A 95 7.57 1.30 -6.64
N LYS A 96 8.87 1.10 -6.88
CA LYS A 96 9.52 1.54 -8.12
C LYS A 96 9.70 0.33 -9.02
N LEU A 97 9.18 0.40 -10.25
CA LEU A 97 9.31 -0.66 -11.25
C LEU A 97 10.72 -0.66 -11.85
N CYS A 98 11.27 -1.87 -12.00
CA CYS A 98 12.54 -2.18 -12.64
C CYS A 98 12.28 -3.32 -13.62
N VAL A 99 12.13 -2.99 -14.90
CA VAL A 99 11.97 -4.01 -15.96
C VAL A 99 13.36 -4.52 -16.33
N ASP A 100 13.54 -5.84 -16.27
CA ASP A 100 14.79 -6.50 -16.65
C ASP A 100 14.85 -6.82 -18.17
N ASP A 101 15.99 -7.34 -18.63
CA ASP A 101 16.17 -7.74 -20.04
C ASP A 101 15.22 -8.87 -20.48
N ARG A 102 14.62 -9.59 -19.53
CA ARG A 102 13.66 -10.68 -19.75
C ARG A 102 12.21 -10.18 -19.76
N GLN A 103 11.99 -8.87 -19.69
CA GLN A 103 10.66 -8.24 -19.56
C GLN A 103 9.93 -8.61 -18.25
N THR A 104 10.67 -8.99 -17.21
CA THR A 104 10.15 -9.25 -15.87
C THR A 104 9.93 -7.93 -15.13
N TYR A 105 8.75 -7.77 -14.53
CA TYR A 105 8.37 -6.56 -13.81
C TYR A 105 8.80 -6.63 -12.33
N ASN A 106 10.11 -6.49 -12.08
CA ASN A 106 10.67 -6.48 -10.74
C ASN A 106 10.40 -5.15 -10.04
N VAL A 107 10.27 -5.14 -8.70
CA VAL A 107 9.99 -3.92 -7.95
C VAL A 107 10.90 -3.71 -6.75
N VAL A 108 11.12 -2.44 -6.42
CA VAL A 108 11.77 -2.04 -5.17
C VAL A 108 10.75 -1.34 -4.27
N VAL A 109 10.40 -1.97 -3.15
CA VAL A 109 9.44 -1.44 -2.18
C VAL A 109 10.00 -0.18 -1.50
N LYS A 110 9.32 0.95 -1.66
CA LYS A 110 9.72 2.25 -1.09
C LYS A 110 8.93 2.63 0.16
N THR A 111 7.76 2.02 0.39
CA THR A 111 6.91 2.28 1.56
C THR A 111 7.66 2.12 2.87
N HIS A 112 8.57 1.16 2.96
CA HIS A 112 9.36 0.92 4.17
C HIS A 112 10.13 2.18 4.62
N TRP A 113 10.80 2.84 3.68
CA TRP A 113 11.59 4.04 3.94
C TRP A 113 10.70 5.25 4.26
N LEU A 114 9.57 5.37 3.57
CA LEU A 114 8.56 6.40 3.87
C LEU A 114 7.99 6.22 5.29
N ARG A 115 7.69 4.99 5.72
CA ARG A 115 7.21 4.70 7.09
C ARG A 115 8.25 5.05 8.15
N LEU A 116 9.54 4.85 7.90
CA LEU A 116 10.61 5.29 8.81
C LEU A 116 10.66 6.81 8.95
N PHE A 117 10.60 7.52 7.83
CA PHE A 117 10.57 8.98 7.82
C PHE A 117 9.32 9.53 8.53
N GLN A 118 8.13 9.02 8.18
CA GLN A 118 6.87 9.40 8.79
C GLN A 118 6.87 9.15 10.32
N ARG A 119 7.44 8.03 10.80
CA ARG A 119 7.57 7.76 12.25
C ARG A 119 8.41 8.83 12.94
N LYS A 120 9.53 9.24 12.36
CA LYS A 120 10.38 10.30 12.92
C LYS A 120 9.64 11.64 12.95
N CYS A 121 8.96 12.01 11.87
CA CYS A 121 8.16 13.23 11.80
C CYS A 121 7.04 13.24 12.84
N LYS A 122 6.30 12.13 12.96
CA LYS A 122 5.24 11.96 13.98
C LYS A 122 5.79 12.09 15.39
N LYS A 123 6.98 11.54 15.67
CA LYS A 123 7.65 11.70 16.98
C LYS A 123 7.96 13.16 17.28
N VAL A 124 8.61 13.86 16.36
CA VAL A 124 8.96 15.28 16.51
C VAL A 124 7.70 16.15 16.66
N TYR A 125 6.67 15.86 15.88
CA TYR A 125 5.39 16.55 15.98
C TYR A 125 4.74 16.34 17.34
N ALA A 126 4.72 15.10 17.86
CA ALA A 126 4.18 14.81 19.19
C ALA A 126 4.94 15.53 20.31
N GLU A 127 6.27 15.61 20.23
CA GLU A 127 7.09 16.40 21.16
C GLU A 127 6.73 17.89 21.10
N ARG A 128 6.64 18.46 19.90
CA ARG A 128 6.22 19.87 19.71
C ARG A 128 4.81 20.12 20.23
N GLN A 129 3.88 19.19 20.02
CA GLN A 129 2.51 19.32 20.51
C GLN A 129 2.46 19.37 22.05
N LYS A 130 3.32 18.61 22.74
CA LYS A 130 3.42 18.68 24.22
C LYS A 130 3.87 20.06 24.68
N PHE A 131 4.87 20.66 24.04
CA PHE A 131 5.30 22.04 24.34
C PHE A 131 4.21 23.06 24.05
N ILE A 132 3.52 22.95 22.92
CA ILE A 132 2.40 23.83 22.59
C ILE A 132 1.31 23.73 23.66
N ASN A 133 0.94 22.52 24.05
CA ASN A 133 -0.11 22.29 25.05
C ASN A 133 0.30 22.81 26.43
N SER A 134 1.56 22.63 26.85
CA SER A 134 2.04 23.17 28.14
C SER A 134 2.07 24.71 28.14
N ARG A 135 2.40 25.33 27.00
CA ARG A 135 2.45 26.79 26.82
C ARG A 135 1.06 27.44 26.70
N LYS A 136 0.02 26.67 26.36
CA LYS A 136 -1.38 27.13 26.35
C LYS A 136 -1.99 27.28 27.76
N HIS A 137 -1.37 26.71 28.80
CA HIS A 137 -1.94 26.75 30.14
C HIS A 137 -1.95 28.18 30.72
N PRO A 138 -3.05 28.68 31.32
CA PRO A 138 -3.12 30.06 31.83
C PRO A 138 -2.00 30.44 32.80
N ARG A 139 -1.60 29.50 33.68
CA ARG A 139 -0.43 29.70 34.56
C ARG A 139 0.89 29.87 33.80
N ALA A 140 1.08 29.16 32.70
CA ALA A 140 2.29 29.28 31.87
C ALA A 140 2.30 30.63 31.13
N LEU A 141 1.15 31.08 30.63
CA LEU A 141 0.98 32.40 30.01
C LEU A 141 1.26 33.53 31.01
N ARG A 142 0.71 33.44 32.22
CA ARG A 142 0.98 34.41 33.30
C ARG A 142 2.45 34.41 33.72
N TYR A 143 3.09 33.24 33.79
CA TYR A 143 4.53 33.18 34.08
C TYR A 143 5.35 33.89 33.00
N ARG A 144 5.03 33.66 31.72
CA ARG A 144 5.69 34.32 30.59
C ARG A 144 5.48 35.82 30.61
N SER A 145 4.27 36.30 30.92
CA SER A 145 3.99 37.74 30.95
C SER A 145 4.78 38.46 32.05
N LEU A 146 5.03 37.79 33.18
CA LEU A 146 5.79 38.34 34.30
C LEU A 146 7.31 38.24 34.11
N ASN A 147 7.81 37.17 33.48
CA ASN A 147 9.26 36.87 33.44
C ASN A 147 9.88 36.99 32.04
N GLY A 148 9.09 37.23 30.99
CA GLY A 148 9.55 37.32 29.59
C GLY A 148 9.93 35.98 28.95
N LYS A 149 10.08 34.90 29.73
CA LYS A 149 10.48 33.55 29.29
C LYS A 149 9.51 32.47 29.75
N TRP A 150 9.53 31.32 29.07
CA TRP A 150 8.80 30.14 29.54
C TRP A 150 9.53 29.50 30.73
N LYS A 151 8.79 28.84 31.62
CA LYS A 151 9.32 28.33 32.89
C LYS A 151 10.38 27.23 32.75
N TYR A 152 10.40 26.52 31.62
CA TYR A 152 11.28 25.37 31.36
C TYR A 152 12.07 25.51 30.06
N ASP A 153 12.34 26.75 29.63
CA ASP A 153 13.27 27.03 28.54
C ASP A 153 14.71 27.19 29.07
#